data_AF-A0A3S9Y4J7-F1
#
_entry.id   AF-A0A3S9Y4J7-F1
#
_cell.length_a   1.000
_cell.length_b   1.000
_cell.length_c   1.000
_cell.angle_alpha   90.00
_cell.angle_beta   90.00
_cell.angle_gamma   90.00
#
_symmetry.space_group_name_H-M   'P 1'
#
loop_
_entity.id
_entity.type
_entity.pdbx_description
1 polymer ?
#
loop_
_entity_poly.entity_id
_entity_poly.type
_entity_poly.pdbx_seq_one_letter_code
_entity_poly.pdbx_strand_id
1 'polypeptide(L)'
;MTKEPQRFTILLLPEHVEDRGGASVEDSAVRSAVVEATGEMGASGYPRYVGHGIVADIDPRTRTVEALLVDGSELDYGLTVRVIS
;
A
#
# COMPACT_ATOMS: atom_id res chain seq x y z
N MET A 1 5.53 0.36 25.14
CA MET A 1 4.58 0.46 24.01
C MET A 1 5.39 0.79 22.78
N THR A 2 5.52 -0.14 21.84
CA THR A 2 6.02 0.17 20.49
C THR A 2 4.93 0.96 19.80
N LYS A 3 5.24 2.22 19.43
CA LYS A 3 4.31 3.01 18.64
C LYS A 3 4.30 2.41 17.23
N GLU A 4 3.16 1.95 16.77
CA GLU A 4 3.01 1.47 15.39
C GLU A 4 3.50 2.56 14.42
N PRO A 5 4.13 2.19 13.29
CA PRO A 5 4.55 3.15 12.27
C PRO A 5 3.39 4.07 11.90
N GLN A 6 3.67 5.37 11.81
CA GLN A 6 2.64 6.37 11.55
C GLN A 6 2.50 6.69 10.06
N ARG A 7 3.39 6.17 9.24
CA ARG A 7 3.49 6.51 7.83
C ARG A 7 4.08 5.35 7.05
N PHE A 8 3.52 5.10 5.87
CA PHE A 8 4.05 4.13 4.93
C PHE A 8 4.15 4.70 3.52
N THR A 9 5.13 4.21 2.75
CA THR A 9 5.15 4.39 1.29
C THR A 9 4.56 3.15 0.62
N ILE A 10 3.53 3.36 -0.19
CA ILE A 10 2.84 2.35 -0.99
C ILE A 10 3.28 2.48 -2.45
N LEU A 11 3.52 1.34 -3.09
CA LEU A 11 3.72 1.20 -4.53
C LEU A 11 2.60 0.37 -5.12
N LEU A 12 1.98 0.86 -6.19
CA LEU A 12 1.13 0.07 -7.08
C LEU A 12 1.98 -0.42 -8.25
N LEU A 13 1.95 -1.73 -8.49
CA LEU A 13 2.81 -2.42 -9.43
C LEU A 13 1.94 -3.28 -10.35
N PRO A 14 2.31 -3.50 -11.61
CA PRO A 14 1.69 -4.57 -12.38
C PRO A 14 2.05 -5.94 -11.79
N GLU A 15 1.09 -6.85 -11.69
CA GLU A 15 1.24 -8.18 -11.09
C GLU A 15 2.16 -9.09 -11.93
N HIS A 16 2.10 -8.97 -13.26
CA HIS A 16 2.77 -9.87 -14.21
C HIS A 16 4.04 -9.28 -14.83
N VAL A 17 4.88 -8.61 -14.04
CA VAL A 17 6.23 -8.23 -14.52
C VAL A 17 7.19 -9.38 -14.19
N GLU A 18 7.25 -10.40 -15.06
CA GLU A 18 8.20 -11.51 -14.94
C GLU A 18 9.66 -11.04 -15.12
N ASP A 19 9.86 -9.96 -15.88
CA ASP A 19 11.17 -9.34 -16.12
C ASP A 19 11.06 -7.81 -16.02
N ARG A 20 11.70 -7.22 -15.01
CA ARG A 20 11.81 -5.75 -14.85
C ARG A 20 12.97 -5.16 -15.64
N GLY A 21 13.68 -5.94 -16.45
CA GLY A 21 14.84 -5.49 -17.21
C GLY A 21 15.98 -4.94 -16.33
N GLY A 22 16.05 -5.36 -15.06
CA GLY A 22 16.99 -4.82 -14.06
C GLY A 22 16.53 -3.54 -13.35
N ALA A 23 15.33 -3.02 -13.63
CA ALA A 23 14.76 -1.88 -12.92
C ALA A 23 14.42 -2.23 -11.46
N SER A 24 14.51 -1.25 -10.57
CA SER A 24 14.08 -1.42 -9.18
C SER A 24 12.56 -1.62 -9.10
N VAL A 25 12.08 -2.10 -7.95
CA VAL A 25 10.63 -2.25 -7.72
C VAL A 25 9.95 -0.88 -7.82
N GLU A 26 10.61 0.12 -7.24
CA GLU A 26 10.20 1.51 -7.21
C GLU A 26 10.06 2.08 -8.62
N ASP A 27 11.04 1.84 -9.50
CA ASP A 27 11.03 2.31 -10.89
C ASP A 27 9.95 1.64 -11.73
N SER A 28 9.45 0.48 -11.29
CA SER A 28 8.38 -0.26 -11.97
C SER A 28 6.98 0.10 -11.46
N ALA A 29 6.88 0.96 -10.45
CA ALA A 29 5.60 1.36 -9.88
C ALA A 29 4.84 2.27 -10.85
N VAL A 30 3.59 1.91 -11.16
CA VAL A 30 2.69 2.77 -11.94
C VAL A 30 2.17 3.93 -11.10
N ARG A 31 2.21 3.81 -9.77
CA ARG A 31 1.90 4.87 -8.81
C ARG A 31 2.65 4.63 -7.51
N SER A 32 3.11 5.70 -6.88
CA SER A 32 3.59 5.70 -5.51
C SER A 32 2.81 6.72 -4.68
N ALA A 33 2.62 6.42 -3.40
CA ALA A 33 1.91 7.29 -2.48
C ALA A 33 2.43 7.13 -1.06
N VAL A 34 2.43 8.23 -0.32
CA VAL A 34 2.63 8.22 1.13
C VAL A 34 1.26 8.23 1.80
N VAL A 35 1.06 7.32 2.75
CA VAL A 35 -0.16 7.20 3.56
C VAL A 35 0.18 7.35 5.04
N GLU A 36 -0.72 7.96 5.81
CA GLU A 36 -0.54 8.23 7.24
C GLU A 36 -1.60 7.54 8.07
N ALA A 37 -1.22 7.09 9.26
CA ALA A 37 -2.11 6.43 10.19
C ALA A 37 -3.24 7.38 10.58
N THR A 38 -4.47 6.91 10.45
CA THR A 38 -5.66 7.67 10.86
C THR A 38 -5.95 7.56 12.36
N GLY A 39 -5.40 6.54 13.02
CA GLY A 39 -5.78 6.14 14.38
C GLY A 39 -7.03 5.26 14.45
N GLU A 40 -7.67 5.01 13.30
CA GLU A 40 -8.87 4.17 13.19
C GLU A 40 -8.52 2.75 12.73
N MET A 41 -9.46 1.83 12.98
CA MET A 41 -9.43 0.48 12.42
C MET A 41 -10.20 0.45 11.11
N GLY A 42 -9.62 -0.20 10.13
CA GLY A 42 -10.20 -0.44 8.83
C GLY A 42 -11.24 -1.55 8.81
N ALA A 43 -11.87 -1.73 7.65
CA ALA A 43 -12.92 -2.73 7.46
C ALA A 43 -12.36 -4.16 7.48
N SER A 44 -11.09 -4.34 7.12
CA SER A 44 -10.38 -5.63 7.24
C SER A 44 -10.04 -6.01 8.68
N GLY A 45 -10.23 -5.09 9.65
CA GLY A 45 -9.81 -5.30 11.04
C GLY A 45 -8.34 -4.98 11.30
N TYR A 46 -7.66 -4.24 10.40
CA TYR A 46 -6.29 -3.74 10.56
C TYR A 46 -6.24 -2.20 10.62
N PRO A 47 -5.18 -1.60 11.18
CA PRO A 47 -5.04 -0.14 11.24
C PRO A 47 -5.17 0.52 9.86
N ARG A 48 -5.90 1.64 9.81
CA ARG A 48 -6.19 2.37 8.57
C ARG A 48 -5.19 3.50 8.33
N TYR A 49 -4.70 3.57 7.09
CA TYR A 49 -3.81 4.60 6.57
C TYR A 49 -4.41 5.28 5.35
N VAL A 50 -4.27 6.60 5.25
CA VAL A 50 -4.84 7.39 4.14
C VAL A 50 -3.83 8.40 3.61
N GLY A 51 -3.82 8.59 2.30
CA GLY A 51 -3.04 9.65 1.66
C GLY A 51 -3.05 9.56 0.14
N HIS A 52 -3.04 10.71 -0.53
CA HIS A 52 -2.94 10.80 -2.00
C HIS A 52 -3.95 9.92 -2.75
N GLY A 53 -5.21 9.89 -2.28
CA GLY A 53 -6.27 9.06 -2.87
C GLY A 53 -6.19 7.57 -2.53
N ILE A 54 -5.21 7.13 -1.75
CA ILE A 54 -5.10 5.76 -1.24
C ILE A 54 -5.75 5.67 0.14
N VAL A 55 -6.58 4.64 0.33
CA VAL A 55 -7.03 4.15 1.65
C VAL A 55 -6.56 2.72 1.79
N ALA A 56 -5.71 2.44 2.76
CA ALA A 56 -5.14 1.12 2.96
C ALA A 56 -5.30 0.69 4.42
N ASP A 57 -5.79 -0.54 4.60
CA ASP A 57 -5.77 -1.20 5.90
C ASP A 57 -4.51 -2.09 5.91
N ILE A 58 -3.56 -1.83 6.81
CA ILE A 58 -2.20 -2.41 6.76
C ILE A 58 -1.89 -3.09 8.10
N ASP A 59 -1.37 -4.31 8.06
CA ASP A 59 -0.68 -4.89 9.22
C ASP A 59 0.67 -4.19 9.40
N PRO A 60 0.84 -3.33 10.41
CA PRO A 60 2.07 -2.58 10.59
C PRO A 60 3.29 -3.45 10.94
N ARG A 61 3.06 -4.69 11.40
CA ARG A 61 4.12 -5.62 11.81
C ARG A 61 4.71 -6.35 10.62
N THR A 62 3.85 -6.79 9.70
CA THR A 62 4.26 -7.56 8.51
C THR A 62 4.34 -6.71 7.25
N ARG A 63 3.78 -5.50 7.29
CA ARG A 63 3.60 -4.59 6.15
C ARG A 63 2.70 -5.17 5.05
N THR A 64 1.83 -6.11 5.41
CA THR A 64 0.82 -6.67 4.50
C THR A 64 -0.33 -5.68 4.35
N VAL A 65 -0.79 -5.48 3.10
CA VAL A 65 -1.99 -4.69 2.81
C VAL A 65 -3.18 -5.64 2.78
N GLU A 66 -4.11 -5.43 3.70
CA GLU A 66 -5.25 -6.33 3.96
C GLU A 66 -6.53 -5.82 3.27
N ALA A 67 -6.60 -4.53 2.98
CA ALA A 67 -7.59 -3.92 2.09
C ALA A 67 -7.02 -2.65 1.46
N LEU A 68 -7.44 -2.34 0.23
CA LEU A 68 -6.97 -1.17 -0.52
C LEU A 68 -8.09 -0.57 -1.36
N LEU A 69 -8.23 0.75 -1.28
CA LEU A 69 -8.96 1.56 -2.25
C LEU A 69 -8.01 2.57 -2.90
N VAL A 70 -8.16 2.72 -4.21
CA VAL A 70 -7.47 3.71 -5.04
C VAL A 70 -8.52 4.66 -5.60
N ASP A 71 -8.47 5.92 -5.16
CA ASP A 71 -9.43 6.97 -5.51
C ASP A 71 -10.90 6.55 -5.27
N GLY A 72 -11.12 5.77 -4.20
CA GLY A 72 -12.42 5.27 -3.78
C GLY A 72 -12.89 3.98 -4.45
N SER A 73 -12.11 3.41 -5.37
CA SER A 73 -12.43 2.14 -6.05
C SER A 73 -11.49 1.03 -5.60
N GLU A 74 -11.92 -0.22 -5.73
CA GLU A 74 -11.03 -1.37 -5.53
C GLU A 74 -9.86 -1.35 -6.53
N LEU A 75 -8.77 -2.02 -6.18
CA LEU A 75 -7.61 -2.11 -7.06
C LEU A 75 -7.96 -2.87 -8.34
N ASP A 76 -7.61 -2.29 -9.49
CA ASP A 76 -7.82 -2.93 -10.80
C ASP A 76 -7.07 -4.26 -10.90
N TYR A 77 -7.68 -5.21 -11.62
CA TYR A 77 -7.05 -6.49 -11.91
C TYR A 77 -5.73 -6.34 -12.64
N GLY A 78 -4.78 -7.23 -12.34
CA GLY A 78 -3.43 -7.19 -12.89
C GLY A 78 -2.52 -6.16 -12.22
N LEU A 79 -2.98 -5.49 -11.16
CA LEU A 79 -2.14 -4.71 -10.25
C LEU A 79 -1.97 -5.43 -8.92
N THR A 80 -0.84 -5.16 -8.26
CA THR A 80 -0.52 -5.57 -6.90
C THR A 80 0.04 -4.38 -6.12
N VAL A 81 0.11 -4.51 -4.81
CA VAL A 81 0.52 -3.46 -3.89
C VAL A 81 1.68 -3.92 -3.02
N ARG A 82 2.64 -3.01 -2.77
CA ARG A 82 3.74 -3.24 -1.82
C ARG A 82 3.96 -2.05 -0.92
N VAL A 83 4.38 -2.33 0.31
CA VAL A 83 4.84 -1.34 1.29
C VAL A 83 6.36 -1.43 1.41
N ILE A 84 7.06 -0.31 1.27
CA ILE A 84 8.54 -0.30 1.20
C ILE A 84 9.25 0.51 2.30
N SER A 85 8.56 1.40 3.01
CA SER A 85 9.14 2.15 4.13
C SER A 85 8.08 2.45 5.17
#